data_AF-A0A536UB75-F1
#
_entry.id   AF-A0A536UB75-F1
#
_cell.length_a   1.000
_cell.length_b   1.000
_cell.length_c   1.000
_cell.angle_alpha   90.00
_cell.angle_beta   90.00
_cell.angle_gamma   90.00
#
_symmetry.space_group_name_H-M   'P 1'
#
loop_
_entity.id
_entity.type
_entity.pdbx_description
1 polymer ?
#
loop_
_entity_poly.entity_id
_entity_poly.type
_entity_poly.pdbx_seq_one_letter_code
_entity_poly.pdbx_strand_id
1 'polypeptide(L)'
;MDTVRTSASDSLIFSLVIQAPEIPTPTLKELARRTGASRIVGVPGGGTQAFRLEGASKWASTAAFCAEEHLDFAFVPTGQRLDRVRLISMDMDSTLITIECVDEIADMQGIKPEVAAITAAAMRGEIDFGESLVRRVALLAGLDVSVLEYVYLERLTLSPGAERMLASFRKVGAKTLLVSGGFSFFTERLKQRLGLDYAVSNSLEVVAGKLTGRIEGPIVDATVKADWVRKLRGEYAHGGGLAVAIGDGANDLPMLGEADISIAYRAKPVVRAACTYAIDYCGLDAVVNLFA
;
A
#
# COMPACT_ATOMS: atom_id res chain seq x y z
N MET A 1 5.12 -49.07 -26.04
CA MET A 1 5.54 -47.93 -26.91
C MET A 1 4.98 -46.68 -26.26
N ASP A 2 5.71 -46.20 -25.26
CA ASP A 2 5.42 -45.00 -24.50
C ASP A 2 5.98 -43.78 -25.22
N THR A 3 5.16 -42.76 -25.42
CA THR A 3 5.63 -41.37 -25.55
C THR A 3 4.55 -40.44 -25.02
N VAL A 4 4.46 -40.36 -23.69
CA VAL A 4 3.89 -39.18 -23.03
C VAL A 4 4.87 -38.04 -23.28
N ARG A 5 4.46 -37.06 -24.10
CA ARG A 5 5.13 -35.76 -24.20
C ARG A 5 5.07 -35.11 -22.83
N THR A 6 6.18 -35.14 -22.12
CA THR A 6 6.45 -34.24 -21.01
C THR A 6 6.44 -32.81 -21.53
N SER A 7 5.39 -32.06 -21.21
CA SER A 7 5.36 -30.61 -21.38
C SER A 7 6.50 -30.03 -20.55
N ALA A 8 7.38 -29.28 -21.20
CA ALA A 8 8.46 -28.54 -20.56
C ALA A 8 7.89 -27.72 -19.39
N SER A 9 8.49 -27.88 -18.21
CA SER A 9 8.31 -26.97 -17.10
C SER A 9 8.74 -25.58 -17.55
N ASP A 10 7.80 -24.65 -17.71
CA ASP A 10 8.10 -23.22 -17.77
C ASP A 10 8.68 -22.83 -16.40
N SER A 11 10.00 -22.97 -16.27
CA SER A 11 10.74 -22.36 -15.18
C SER A 11 10.52 -20.86 -15.28
N LEU A 12 9.68 -20.31 -14.40
CA LEU A 12 9.43 -18.88 -14.30
C LEU A 12 10.76 -18.12 -14.27
N ILE A 13 11.02 -17.34 -15.32
CA ILE A 13 12.20 -16.47 -15.39
C ILE A 13 11.89 -15.20 -14.61
N PHE A 14 12.73 -14.89 -13.63
CA PHE A 14 12.65 -13.68 -12.82
C PHE A 14 13.74 -12.68 -13.21
N SER A 15 13.48 -11.41 -12.97
CA SER A 15 14.50 -10.35 -12.96
C SER A 15 14.49 -9.67 -11.59
N LEU A 16 15.66 -9.29 -11.11
CA LEU A 16 15.79 -8.54 -9.86
C LEU A 16 15.59 -7.05 -10.17
N VAL A 17 14.50 -6.47 -9.68
CA VAL A 17 14.27 -5.02 -9.69
C VAL A 17 14.95 -4.44 -8.47
N ILE A 18 15.69 -3.35 -8.68
CA ILE A 18 16.34 -2.55 -7.64
C ILE A 18 15.93 -1.12 -7.81
N GLN A 19 15.50 -0.49 -6.72
CA GLN A 19 15.07 0.90 -6.73
C GLN A 19 15.40 1.62 -5.43
N ALA A 20 15.76 2.89 -5.51
CA ALA A 20 16.03 3.77 -4.38
C ALA A 20 15.96 5.23 -4.85
N PRO A 21 15.76 6.21 -3.95
CA PRO A 21 15.87 7.63 -4.30
C PRO A 21 17.19 7.98 -4.99
N GLU A 22 18.28 7.28 -4.64
CA GLU A 22 19.58 7.34 -5.30
C GLU A 22 20.23 5.94 -5.27
N ILE A 23 20.81 5.51 -6.39
CA ILE A 23 21.53 4.23 -6.49
C ILE A 23 22.98 4.51 -6.90
N PRO A 24 23.95 4.34 -6.00
CA PRO A 24 25.35 4.43 -6.37
C PRO A 24 25.72 3.38 -7.42
N THR A 25 26.40 3.81 -8.49
CA THR A 25 26.87 2.90 -9.55
C THR A 25 27.74 1.74 -9.01
N PRO A 26 28.64 1.93 -8.04
CA PRO A 26 29.39 0.83 -7.43
C PRO A 26 28.49 -0.22 -6.78
N THR A 27 27.48 0.21 -6.02
CA THR A 27 26.51 -0.66 -5.35
C THR A 27 25.73 -1.51 -6.37
N LEU A 28 25.26 -0.89 -7.44
CA LEU A 28 24.53 -1.57 -8.52
C LEU A 28 25.40 -2.64 -9.23
N LYS A 29 26.67 -2.32 -9.50
CA LYS A 29 27.62 -3.25 -10.13
C LYS A 29 27.98 -4.41 -9.21
N GLU A 30 28.16 -4.15 -7.92
CA GLU A 30 28.44 -5.20 -6.94
C GLU A 30 27.27 -6.17 -6.84
N LEU A 31 26.03 -5.65 -6.78
CA LEU A 31 24.85 -6.49 -6.73
C LEU A 31 24.69 -7.34 -7.99
N ALA A 32 24.91 -6.77 -9.18
CA ALA A 32 24.89 -7.52 -10.44
C ALA A 32 25.94 -8.66 -10.43
N ARG A 33 27.15 -8.38 -9.95
CA ARG A 33 28.22 -9.38 -9.81
C ARG A 33 27.85 -10.49 -8.82
N ARG A 34 27.30 -10.15 -7.66
CA ARG A 34 26.92 -11.10 -6.59
C ARG A 34 25.76 -12.01 -6.99
N THR A 35 24.80 -11.47 -7.74
CA THR A 35 23.63 -12.20 -8.21
C THR A 35 23.88 -12.95 -9.52
N GLY A 36 25.00 -12.70 -10.18
CA GLY A 36 25.32 -13.28 -11.49
C GLY A 36 24.47 -12.70 -12.62
N ALA A 37 23.94 -11.48 -12.45
CA ALA A 37 23.14 -10.82 -13.47
C ALA A 37 23.94 -10.64 -14.77
N SER A 38 23.34 -11.00 -15.89
CA SER A 38 23.98 -10.90 -17.20
C SER A 38 23.88 -9.49 -17.79
N ARG A 39 22.87 -8.72 -17.38
CA ARG A 39 22.63 -7.36 -17.86
C ARG A 39 21.96 -6.50 -16.80
N ILE A 40 22.33 -5.22 -16.80
CA ILE A 40 21.68 -4.16 -16.01
C ILE A 40 20.93 -3.27 -17.00
N VAL A 41 19.63 -3.11 -16.79
CA VAL A 41 18.73 -2.35 -17.67
C VAL A 41 18.04 -1.28 -16.85
N GLY A 42 18.05 -0.02 -17.31
CA GLY A 42 17.28 1.04 -16.65
C GLY A 42 15.78 0.81 -16.80
N VAL A 43 15.01 1.03 -15.73
CA VAL A 43 13.55 0.97 -15.79
C VAL A 43 13.03 2.21 -16.52
N PRO A 44 12.14 2.08 -17.53
CA PRO A 44 11.56 3.24 -18.21
C PRO A 44 10.91 4.21 -17.24
N GLY A 45 11.28 5.49 -17.31
CA GLY A 45 10.81 6.53 -16.38
C GLY A 45 11.47 6.52 -15.00
N GLY A 46 12.28 5.51 -14.67
CA GLY A 46 13.00 5.39 -13.40
C GLY A 46 14.33 6.13 -13.35
N GLY A 47 14.87 6.60 -14.48
CA GLY A 47 16.13 7.35 -14.51
C GLY A 47 17.28 6.59 -13.84
N THR A 48 17.94 7.23 -12.87
CA THR A 48 19.00 6.62 -12.04
C THR A 48 18.48 5.98 -10.75
N GLN A 49 17.16 5.89 -10.60
CA GLN A 49 16.47 5.47 -9.36
C GLN A 49 15.92 4.05 -9.44
N ALA A 50 15.88 3.42 -10.62
CA ALA A 50 15.39 2.05 -10.76
C ALA A 50 16.04 1.29 -11.92
N PHE A 51 16.46 0.05 -11.65
CA PHE A 51 17.12 -0.85 -12.60
C PHE A 51 16.58 -2.28 -12.49
N ARG A 52 16.63 -3.00 -13.61
CA ARG A 52 16.40 -4.44 -13.71
C ARG A 52 17.74 -5.15 -13.94
N LEU A 53 18.04 -6.11 -13.09
CA LEU A 53 19.16 -7.03 -13.21
C LEU A 53 18.61 -8.34 -13.80
N GLU A 54 18.82 -8.52 -15.10
CA GLU A 54 18.34 -9.68 -15.84
C GLU A 54 19.26 -10.88 -15.61
N GLY A 55 18.68 -12.09 -15.54
CA GLY A 55 19.42 -13.31 -15.26
C GLY A 55 19.97 -13.41 -13.82
N ALA A 56 19.58 -12.47 -12.95
CA ALA A 56 19.98 -12.48 -11.55
C ALA A 56 19.42 -13.72 -10.83
N SER A 57 20.31 -14.47 -10.19
CA SER A 57 19.95 -15.56 -9.28
C SER A 57 19.72 -15.05 -7.87
N LYS A 58 18.95 -15.79 -7.06
CA LYS A 58 18.75 -15.47 -5.65
C LYS A 58 20.07 -15.65 -4.88
N TRP A 59 20.70 -14.54 -4.52
CA TRP A 59 21.81 -14.53 -3.57
C TRP A 59 21.28 -14.40 -2.14
N ALA A 60 21.70 -15.29 -1.24
CA ALA A 60 21.16 -15.38 0.13
C ALA A 60 21.22 -14.05 0.90
N SER A 61 22.25 -13.23 0.68
CA SER A 61 22.42 -11.94 1.37
C SER A 61 21.83 -10.74 0.62
N THR A 62 21.06 -10.96 -0.47
CA THR A 62 20.45 -9.85 -1.23
C THR A 62 19.65 -8.92 -0.33
N ALA A 63 18.81 -9.49 0.55
CA ALA A 63 17.98 -8.70 1.46
C ALA A 63 18.80 -7.88 2.46
N ALA A 64 19.81 -8.49 3.08
CA ALA A 64 20.68 -7.82 4.04
C ALA A 64 21.49 -6.69 3.37
N PHE A 65 22.07 -6.97 2.20
CA PHE A 65 22.81 -5.98 1.41
C PHE A 65 21.92 -4.81 0.99
N CYS A 66 20.71 -5.08 0.49
CA CYS A 66 19.79 -4.02 0.10
C CYS A 66 19.36 -3.17 1.30
N ALA A 67 19.15 -3.78 2.48
CA ALA A 67 18.84 -3.02 3.69
C ALA A 67 20.00 -2.12 4.15
N GLU A 68 21.24 -2.61 4.11
CA GLU A 68 22.44 -1.82 4.44
C GLU A 68 22.61 -0.62 3.49
N GLU A 69 22.33 -0.84 2.20
CA GLU A 69 22.48 0.17 1.14
C GLU A 69 21.21 1.02 0.93
N HIS A 70 20.16 0.83 1.74
CA HIS A 70 18.87 1.54 1.64
C HIS A 70 18.19 1.40 0.27
N LEU A 71 18.21 0.18 -0.27
CA LEU A 71 17.61 -0.20 -1.55
C LEU A 71 16.34 -1.01 -1.34
N ASP A 72 15.30 -0.67 -2.10
CA ASP A 72 14.16 -1.55 -2.30
C ASP A 72 14.51 -2.56 -3.39
N PHE A 73 14.06 -3.81 -3.21
CA PHE A 73 14.31 -4.86 -4.18
C PHE A 73 13.15 -5.85 -4.31
N ALA A 74 13.02 -6.45 -5.49
CA ALA A 74 12.04 -7.51 -5.73
C ALA A 74 12.51 -8.45 -6.84
N PHE A 75 12.31 -9.75 -6.66
CA PHE A 75 12.40 -10.71 -7.76
C PHE A 75 11.05 -10.76 -8.47
N VAL A 76 11.00 -10.18 -9.67
CA VAL A 76 9.77 -9.98 -10.44
C VAL A 76 9.71 -10.96 -11.61
N PRO A 77 8.60 -11.70 -11.81
CA PRO A 77 8.41 -12.52 -13.00
C PRO A 77 8.49 -11.67 -14.27
N THR A 78 9.20 -12.14 -15.29
CA THR A 78 9.34 -11.44 -16.58
C THR A 78 8.01 -11.14 -17.30
N GLY A 79 6.94 -11.88 -16.99
CA GLY A 79 5.59 -11.66 -17.54
C GLY A 79 4.72 -10.64 -16.78
N GLN A 80 5.21 -10.05 -15.68
CA GLN A 80 4.48 -9.05 -14.91
C GLN A 80 4.52 -7.69 -15.62
N ARG A 81 3.37 -7.25 -16.12
CA ARG A 81 3.25 -6.03 -16.95
C ARG A 81 2.18 -5.10 -16.41
N LEU A 82 2.41 -3.80 -16.56
CA LEU A 82 1.52 -2.77 -16.05
C LEU A 82 0.15 -2.83 -16.73
N ASP A 83 0.12 -3.11 -18.02
CA ASP A 83 -1.09 -3.21 -18.83
C ASP A 83 -1.95 -4.45 -18.53
N ARG A 84 -1.52 -5.32 -17.61
CA ARG A 84 -2.34 -6.39 -17.05
C ARG A 84 -3.03 -5.97 -15.75
N VAL A 85 -2.61 -4.88 -15.11
CA VAL A 85 -3.25 -4.42 -13.89
C VAL A 85 -4.62 -3.83 -14.22
N ARG A 86 -5.65 -4.30 -13.50
CA ARG A 86 -7.05 -3.90 -13.69
C ARG A 86 -7.66 -3.28 -12.44
N LEU A 87 -7.08 -3.55 -11.27
CA LEU A 87 -7.50 -2.98 -10.00
C LEU A 87 -6.25 -2.62 -9.18
N ILE A 88 -6.22 -1.42 -8.61
CA ILE A 88 -5.29 -1.01 -7.57
C ILE A 88 -6.10 -0.60 -6.33
N SER A 89 -5.85 -1.27 -5.22
CA SER A 89 -6.50 -1.03 -3.93
C SER A 89 -5.48 -0.53 -2.93
N MET A 90 -5.81 0.49 -2.14
CA MET A 90 -4.87 1.11 -1.22
C MET A 90 -5.55 1.42 0.11
N ASP A 91 -4.81 1.27 1.21
CA ASP A 91 -5.15 1.98 2.44
C ASP A 91 -4.92 3.51 2.29
N MET A 92 -5.55 4.28 3.18
CA MET A 92 -5.41 5.72 3.26
C MET A 92 -4.26 6.12 4.21
N ASP A 93 -4.51 6.03 5.52
CA ASP A 93 -3.58 6.44 6.57
C ASP A 93 -2.27 5.64 6.45
N SER A 94 -1.13 6.30 6.67
CA SER A 94 0.22 5.73 6.52
C SER A 94 0.57 5.04 5.17
N THR A 95 -0.34 5.06 4.20
CA THR A 95 -0.19 4.48 2.87
C THR A 95 -0.36 5.52 1.77
N LEU A 96 -1.59 5.89 1.41
CA LEU A 96 -1.84 6.94 0.39
C LEU A 96 -1.48 8.34 0.92
N ILE A 97 -1.65 8.56 2.23
CA ILE A 97 -1.26 9.77 2.94
C ILE A 97 -0.23 9.43 4.02
N THR A 98 0.53 10.43 4.47
CA THR A 98 1.65 10.24 5.41
C THR A 98 1.27 10.36 6.88
N ILE A 99 -0.02 10.55 7.19
CA ILE A 99 -0.51 10.82 8.54
C ILE A 99 -1.49 9.73 8.98
N GLU A 100 -1.76 9.70 10.28
CA GLU A 100 -2.88 8.99 10.89
C GLU A 100 -3.96 10.03 11.23
N CYS A 101 -5.08 10.06 10.50
CA CYS A 101 -6.08 11.11 10.67
C CYS A 101 -6.62 11.25 12.11
N VAL A 102 -6.81 10.14 12.83
CA VAL A 102 -7.29 10.17 14.23
C VAL A 102 -6.29 10.86 15.15
N ASP A 103 -5.00 10.57 14.96
CA ASP A 103 -3.94 11.11 15.81
C ASP A 103 -3.77 12.62 15.59
N GLU A 104 -3.92 13.09 14.35
CA GLU A 104 -3.89 14.53 14.03
C GLU A 104 -5.09 15.29 14.62
N ILE A 105 -6.29 14.70 14.62
CA ILE A 105 -7.46 15.29 15.29
C ILE A 105 -7.23 15.34 16.81
N ALA A 106 -6.65 14.28 17.38
CA ALA A 106 -6.38 14.17 18.81
C ALA A 106 -5.32 15.17 19.30
N ASP A 107 -4.27 15.40 18.50
CA ASP A 107 -3.19 16.35 18.79
C ASP A 107 -3.74 17.77 18.99
N MET A 108 -4.69 18.19 18.15
CA MET A 108 -5.32 19.52 18.23
C MET A 108 -6.10 19.77 19.52
N GLN A 109 -6.49 18.72 20.23
CA GLN A 109 -7.30 18.80 21.44
C GLN A 109 -6.50 18.43 22.69
N GLY A 110 -5.21 18.12 22.54
CA GLY A 110 -4.36 17.67 23.65
C GLY A 110 -4.75 16.29 24.19
N ILE A 111 -5.55 15.51 23.45
CA ILE A 111 -6.03 14.16 23.85
C ILE A 111 -5.22 13.02 23.22
N LYS A 112 -4.05 13.35 22.66
CA LYS A 112 -3.13 12.39 22.05
C LYS A 112 -2.67 11.28 23.01
N PRO A 113 -2.38 11.55 24.30
CA PRO A 113 -2.03 10.51 25.26
C PRO A 113 -3.13 9.44 25.44
N GLU A 114 -4.39 9.86 25.47
CA GLU A 114 -5.56 9.01 25.65
C GLU A 114 -5.79 8.13 24.42
N VAL A 115 -5.69 8.71 23.22
CA VAL A 115 -5.77 7.97 21.96
C VAL A 115 -4.63 6.94 21.87
N ALA A 116 -3.40 7.35 22.19
CA ALA A 116 -2.24 6.47 22.18
C ALA A 116 -2.37 5.30 23.16
N ALA A 117 -2.96 5.52 24.35
CA ALA A 117 -3.20 4.46 25.32
C ALA A 117 -4.17 3.39 24.77
N ILE A 118 -5.23 3.80 24.07
CA ILE A 118 -6.19 2.89 23.44
C ILE A 118 -5.54 2.13 22.27
N THR A 119 -4.75 2.81 21.44
CA THR A 119 -4.00 2.17 20.34
C THR A 119 -3.02 1.13 20.87
N ALA A 120 -2.32 1.44 21.96
CA ALA A 120 -1.38 0.51 22.60
C ALA A 120 -2.10 -0.74 23.17
N ALA A 121 -3.30 -0.58 23.75
CA ALA A 121 -4.12 -1.71 24.19
C ALA A 121 -4.52 -2.63 23.03
N ALA A 122 -4.92 -2.05 21.89
CA ALA A 122 -5.24 -2.82 20.69
C ALA A 122 -4.02 -3.58 20.15
N MET A 123 -2.85 -2.94 20.13
CA MET A 123 -1.60 -3.59 19.70
C MET A 123 -1.15 -4.72 20.64
N ARG A 124 -1.52 -4.66 21.93
CA ARG A 124 -1.32 -5.76 22.90
C ARG A 124 -2.37 -6.87 22.79
N GLY A 125 -3.39 -6.70 21.93
CA GLY A 125 -4.49 -7.65 21.77
C GLY A 125 -5.50 -7.62 22.92
N GLU A 126 -5.50 -6.56 23.74
CA GLU A 126 -6.44 -6.43 24.87
C GLU A 126 -7.85 -6.03 24.41
N ILE A 127 -7.94 -5.34 23.28
CA ILE A 127 -9.17 -4.93 22.60
C ILE A 127 -9.02 -5.16 21.10
N ASP A 128 -10.12 -5.43 20.41
CA ASP A 128 -10.09 -5.57 18.95
C ASP A 128 -10.06 -4.21 18.22
N PHE A 129 -9.93 -4.25 16.90
CA PHE A 129 -9.88 -3.04 16.08
C PHE A 129 -11.16 -2.20 16.18
N GLY A 130 -12.34 -2.84 16.14
CA GLY A 130 -13.62 -2.15 16.18
C GLY A 130 -13.83 -1.45 17.52
N GLU A 131 -13.53 -2.14 18.61
CA GLU A 131 -13.55 -1.57 19.96
C GLU A 131 -12.53 -0.43 20.12
N SER A 132 -11.30 -0.61 19.63
CA SER A 132 -10.28 0.44 19.64
C SER A 132 -10.74 1.69 18.89
N LEU A 133 -11.33 1.52 17.71
CA LEU A 133 -11.84 2.63 16.91
C LEU A 133 -12.99 3.35 17.62
N VAL A 134 -13.98 2.61 18.13
CA VAL A 134 -15.12 3.19 18.86
C VAL A 134 -14.64 4.00 20.07
N ARG A 135 -13.70 3.45 20.86
CA ARG A 135 -13.15 4.15 22.03
C ARG A 135 -12.38 5.41 21.64
N ARG A 136 -11.57 5.38 20.57
CA ARG A 136 -10.84 6.56 20.08
C ARG A 136 -11.80 7.62 19.54
N VAL A 137 -12.82 7.22 18.78
CA VAL A 137 -13.83 8.12 18.23
C VAL A 137 -14.66 8.77 19.35
N ALA A 138 -14.98 8.05 20.42
CA ALA A 138 -15.71 8.59 21.57
C ALA A 138 -15.00 9.78 22.22
N LEU A 139 -13.66 9.81 22.22
CA LEU A 139 -12.87 10.94 22.73
C LEU A 139 -13.03 12.21 21.88
N LEU A 140 -13.54 12.09 20.66
CA LEU A 140 -13.77 13.21 19.74
C LEU A 140 -15.12 13.90 19.95
N ALA A 141 -15.93 13.45 20.91
CA ALA A 141 -17.25 14.00 21.17
C ALA A 141 -17.20 15.50 21.55
N GLY A 142 -18.07 16.29 20.93
CA GLY A 142 -18.22 17.73 21.17
C GLY A 142 -17.35 18.64 20.31
N LEU A 143 -16.38 18.07 19.58
CA LEU A 143 -15.51 18.80 18.67
C LEU A 143 -16.31 19.38 17.50
N ASP A 144 -15.93 20.58 17.08
CA ASP A 144 -16.49 21.19 15.87
C ASP A 144 -15.98 20.47 14.62
N VAL A 145 -16.84 20.23 13.64
CA VAL A 145 -16.49 19.53 12.40
C VAL A 145 -15.39 20.23 11.61
N SER A 146 -15.19 21.54 11.80
CA SER A 146 -14.07 22.30 11.23
C SER A 146 -12.69 21.74 11.59
N VAL A 147 -12.56 20.96 12.67
CA VAL A 147 -11.32 20.25 13.00
C VAL A 147 -10.90 19.29 11.89
N LEU A 148 -11.86 18.61 11.25
CA LEU A 148 -11.59 17.69 10.15
C LEU A 148 -11.10 18.44 8.93
N GLU A 149 -11.68 19.61 8.66
CA GLU A 149 -11.28 20.49 7.56
C GLU A 149 -9.87 21.03 7.77
N TYR A 150 -9.55 21.46 8.99
CA TYR A 150 -8.19 21.88 9.34
C TYR A 150 -7.17 20.76 9.11
N VAL A 151 -7.44 19.54 9.60
CA VAL A 151 -6.52 18.39 9.38
C VAL A 151 -6.35 18.12 7.88
N TYR A 152 -7.42 18.18 7.10
CA TYR A 152 -7.37 17.98 5.65
C TYR A 152 -6.55 19.06 4.93
N LEU A 153 -6.66 20.32 5.33
CA LEU A 153 -5.99 21.44 4.65
C LEU A 153 -4.53 21.62 5.10
N GLU A 154 -4.25 21.45 6.38
CA GLU A 154 -2.99 21.89 7.00
C GLU A 154 -2.04 20.73 7.36
N ARG A 155 -2.56 19.51 7.52
CA ARG A 155 -1.76 18.34 7.95
C ARG A 155 -1.65 17.25 6.90
N LEU A 156 -2.74 16.99 6.18
CA LEU A 156 -2.79 15.91 5.21
C LEU A 156 -1.81 16.14 4.06
N THR A 157 -0.83 15.25 3.97
CA THR A 157 0.13 15.19 2.87
C THR A 157 0.03 13.83 2.17
N LEU A 158 0.00 13.84 0.84
CA LEU A 158 0.05 12.61 0.06
C LEU A 158 1.43 11.95 0.23
N SER A 159 1.45 10.62 0.28
CA SER A 159 2.70 9.88 0.21
C SER A 159 3.47 10.24 -1.06
N PRO A 160 4.81 10.38 -0.98
CA PRO A 160 5.63 10.74 -2.14
C PRO A 160 5.32 9.81 -3.33
N GLY A 161 5.10 10.38 -4.52
CA GLY A 161 4.83 9.61 -5.73
C GLY A 161 3.38 9.10 -5.88
N ALA A 162 2.49 9.29 -4.91
CA ALA A 162 1.09 8.84 -4.98
C ALA A 162 0.38 9.22 -6.29
N GLU A 163 0.46 10.49 -6.69
CA GLU A 163 -0.19 10.98 -7.91
C GLU A 163 0.42 10.37 -9.18
N ARG A 164 1.74 10.16 -9.22
CA ARG A 164 2.42 9.52 -10.36
C ARG A 164 2.07 8.04 -10.47
N MET A 165 1.97 7.34 -9.35
CA MET A 165 1.49 5.95 -9.29
C MET A 165 0.07 5.86 -9.86
N LEU A 166 -0.85 6.67 -9.33
CA LEU A 166 -2.25 6.68 -9.77
C LEU A 166 -2.39 7.03 -11.25
N ALA A 167 -1.64 8.02 -11.73
CA ALA A 167 -1.64 8.38 -13.15
C ALA A 167 -1.18 7.21 -14.03
N SER A 168 -0.20 6.42 -13.59
CA SER A 168 0.31 5.27 -14.34
C SER A 168 -0.71 4.13 -14.43
N PHE A 169 -1.41 3.82 -13.33
CA PHE A 169 -2.48 2.82 -13.33
C PHE A 169 -3.71 3.27 -14.12
N ARG A 170 -4.06 4.56 -14.08
CA ARG A 170 -5.16 5.11 -14.91
C ARG A 170 -4.87 5.03 -16.39
N LYS A 171 -3.63 5.27 -16.82
CA LYS A 171 -3.23 5.18 -18.24
C LYS A 171 -3.49 3.79 -18.84
N VAL A 172 -3.43 2.74 -18.03
CA VAL A 172 -3.73 1.35 -18.45
C VAL A 172 -5.18 0.93 -18.16
N GLY A 173 -6.02 1.87 -17.73
CA GLY A 173 -7.44 1.65 -17.46
C GLY A 173 -7.73 0.87 -16.17
N ALA A 174 -6.78 0.79 -15.23
CA ALA A 174 -7.02 0.13 -13.96
C ALA A 174 -7.96 0.97 -13.08
N LYS A 175 -8.89 0.29 -12.41
CA LYS A 175 -9.78 0.87 -11.39
C LYS A 175 -9.01 1.13 -10.11
N THR A 176 -9.33 2.23 -9.44
CA THR A 176 -8.71 2.59 -8.15
C THR A 176 -9.70 2.47 -7.00
N LEU A 177 -9.33 1.75 -5.96
CA LEU A 177 -10.06 1.65 -4.70
C LEU A 177 -9.22 2.24 -3.56
N LEU A 178 -9.79 3.21 -2.86
CA LEU A 178 -9.31 3.64 -1.53
C LEU A 178 -10.20 3.00 -0.48
N VAL A 179 -9.64 2.17 0.39
CA VAL A 179 -10.41 1.51 1.44
C VAL A 179 -9.69 1.65 2.77
N SER A 180 -10.34 2.21 3.78
CA SER A 180 -9.67 2.64 5.00
C SER A 180 -10.52 2.46 6.25
N GLY A 181 -9.85 2.19 7.37
CA GLY A 181 -10.44 2.30 8.71
C GLY A 181 -10.61 3.75 9.20
N GLY A 182 -10.12 4.73 8.44
CA GLY A 182 -10.31 6.16 8.69
C GLY A 182 -11.74 6.64 8.35
N PHE A 183 -11.88 7.93 8.02
CA PHE A 183 -13.20 8.57 7.92
C PHE A 183 -13.56 9.07 6.51
N SER A 184 -14.86 9.00 6.18
CA SER A 184 -15.46 9.37 4.90
C SER A 184 -15.22 10.82 4.51
N PHE A 185 -15.12 11.71 5.50
CA PHE A 185 -14.72 13.11 5.26
C PHE A 185 -13.40 13.22 4.47
N PHE A 186 -12.40 12.39 4.80
CA PHE A 186 -11.09 12.42 4.15
C PHE A 186 -11.09 11.60 2.86
N THR A 187 -11.61 10.37 2.89
CA THR A 187 -11.57 9.47 1.73
C THR A 187 -12.40 10.00 0.55
N GLU A 188 -13.56 10.62 0.78
CA GLU A 188 -14.37 11.20 -0.31
C GLU A 188 -13.73 12.45 -0.91
N ARG A 189 -13.10 13.30 -0.09
CA ARG A 189 -12.33 14.45 -0.59
C ARG A 189 -11.12 13.99 -1.38
N LEU A 190 -10.39 12.98 -0.91
CA LEU A 190 -9.28 12.36 -1.65
C LEU A 190 -9.75 11.71 -2.95
N LYS A 191 -10.88 11.02 -2.94
CA LYS A 191 -11.51 10.45 -4.13
C LYS A 191 -11.77 11.52 -5.18
N GLN A 192 -12.37 12.64 -4.81
CA GLN A 192 -12.63 13.76 -5.71
C GLN A 192 -11.33 14.41 -6.19
N ARG A 193 -10.44 14.77 -5.26
CA ARG A 193 -9.15 15.43 -5.55
C ARG A 193 -8.29 14.63 -6.51
N LEU A 194 -8.21 13.31 -6.29
CA LEU A 194 -7.32 12.44 -7.04
C LEU A 194 -8.02 11.81 -8.24
N GLY A 195 -9.35 11.82 -8.32
CA GLY A 195 -10.12 11.11 -9.35
C GLY A 195 -10.11 9.59 -9.16
N LEU A 196 -10.42 9.12 -7.96
CA LEU A 196 -10.52 7.68 -7.66
C LEU A 196 -11.91 7.15 -8.02
N ASP A 197 -11.98 5.91 -8.51
CA ASP A 197 -13.26 5.26 -8.82
C ASP A 197 -14.08 4.93 -7.55
N TYR A 198 -13.42 4.39 -6.52
CA TYR A 198 -14.08 3.94 -5.28
C TYR A 198 -13.39 4.47 -4.02
N ALA A 199 -14.20 4.79 -3.02
CA ALA A 199 -13.76 5.08 -1.65
C ALA A 199 -14.69 4.36 -0.67
N VAL A 200 -14.11 3.76 0.38
CA VAL A 200 -14.82 3.02 1.42
C VAL A 200 -14.16 3.31 2.77
N SER A 201 -14.92 3.80 3.74
CA SER A 201 -14.42 4.09 5.08
C SER A 201 -15.53 4.25 6.10
N ASN A 202 -15.16 4.44 7.38
CA ASN A 202 -16.11 4.75 8.44
C ASN A 202 -16.69 6.16 8.27
N SER A 203 -17.88 6.41 8.80
CA SER A 203 -18.49 7.75 8.84
C SER A 203 -18.61 8.22 10.28
N LEU A 204 -18.16 9.44 10.57
CA LEU A 204 -18.37 10.06 11.88
C LEU A 204 -19.76 10.68 11.93
N GLU A 205 -20.51 10.44 12.99
CA GLU A 205 -21.81 11.08 13.19
C GLU A 205 -21.62 12.55 13.60
N VAL A 206 -22.32 13.43 12.89
CA VAL A 206 -22.27 14.89 13.10
C VAL A 206 -23.66 15.43 13.39
N VAL A 207 -23.81 16.13 14.51
CA VAL A 207 -25.07 16.78 14.91
C VAL A 207 -24.79 18.25 15.24
N ALA A 208 -25.55 19.15 14.61
CA ALA A 208 -25.42 20.60 14.81
C ALA A 208 -23.96 21.11 14.63
N GLY A 209 -23.26 20.58 13.61
CA GLY A 209 -21.87 20.97 13.30
C GLY A 209 -20.81 20.36 14.23
N LYS A 210 -21.18 19.46 15.13
CA LYS A 210 -20.27 18.83 16.10
C LYS A 210 -20.21 17.32 15.95
N LEU A 211 -19.02 16.76 16.17
CA LEU A 211 -18.81 15.32 16.27
C LEU A 211 -19.51 14.80 17.54
N THR A 212 -20.26 13.72 17.42
CA THR A 212 -20.95 13.13 18.59
C THR A 212 -20.09 12.10 19.33
N GLY A 213 -18.96 11.72 18.74
CA GLY A 213 -18.12 10.61 19.20
C GLY A 213 -18.69 9.23 18.84
N ARG A 214 -19.55 9.14 17.82
CA ARG A 214 -20.09 7.87 17.29
C ARG A 214 -19.75 7.68 15.81
N ILE A 215 -19.72 6.41 15.41
CA ILE A 215 -19.58 5.99 14.02
C ILE A 215 -20.97 5.69 13.47
N GLU A 216 -21.28 6.17 12.27
CA GLU A 216 -22.51 5.85 11.55
C GLU A 216 -22.35 4.56 10.75
N GLY A 217 -23.36 3.69 10.84
CA GLY A 217 -23.40 2.46 10.05
C GLY A 217 -22.39 1.40 10.51
N PRO A 218 -22.14 0.38 9.68
CA PRO A 218 -21.18 -0.67 10.00
C PRO A 218 -19.75 -0.17 9.96
N ILE A 219 -18.91 -0.70 10.85
CA ILE A 219 -17.48 -0.38 10.88
C ILE A 219 -16.78 -1.02 9.68
N VAL A 220 -15.96 -0.25 8.98
CA VAL A 220 -15.01 -0.71 7.97
C VAL A 220 -13.80 -1.27 8.69
N ASP A 221 -13.84 -2.57 8.95
CA ASP A 221 -12.74 -3.36 9.51
C ASP A 221 -11.95 -4.09 8.42
N ALA A 222 -10.95 -4.87 8.83
CA ALA A 222 -10.11 -5.65 7.93
C ALA A 222 -10.90 -6.60 7.00
N THR A 223 -12.00 -7.16 7.48
CA THR A 223 -12.88 -8.05 6.70
C THR A 223 -13.58 -7.26 5.61
N VAL A 224 -14.13 -6.09 5.95
CA VAL A 224 -14.77 -5.19 4.97
C VAL A 224 -13.75 -4.76 3.90
N LYS A 225 -12.50 -4.44 4.28
CA LYS A 225 -11.46 -4.11 3.29
C LYS A 225 -11.23 -5.27 2.31
N ALA A 226 -11.11 -6.49 2.82
CA ALA A 226 -10.91 -7.70 2.01
C ALA A 226 -12.11 -7.98 1.10
N ASP A 227 -13.34 -7.86 1.61
CA ASP A 227 -14.56 -8.09 0.83
C ASP A 227 -14.69 -7.14 -0.35
N TRP A 228 -14.32 -5.86 -0.17
CA TRP A 228 -14.29 -4.90 -1.26
C TRP A 228 -13.25 -5.23 -2.32
N VAL A 229 -12.03 -5.60 -1.92
CA VAL A 229 -11.00 -6.02 -2.88
C VAL A 229 -11.42 -7.28 -3.62
N ARG A 230 -11.94 -8.29 -2.93
CA ARG A 230 -12.43 -9.53 -3.53
C ARG A 230 -13.54 -9.25 -4.55
N LYS A 231 -14.50 -8.40 -4.19
CA LYS A 231 -15.60 -7.98 -5.05
C LYS A 231 -15.08 -7.31 -6.32
N LEU A 232 -14.27 -6.26 -6.20
CA LEU A 232 -13.81 -5.50 -7.37
C LEU A 232 -12.80 -6.29 -8.20
N ARG A 233 -11.97 -7.12 -7.57
CA ARG A 233 -11.11 -8.07 -8.29
C ARG A 233 -11.95 -9.02 -9.13
N GLY A 234 -13.02 -9.55 -8.53
CA GLY A 234 -14.04 -10.36 -9.19
C GLY A 234 -14.99 -9.60 -10.11
N GLU A 235 -14.73 -8.32 -10.43
CA GLU A 235 -15.46 -7.55 -11.45
C GLU A 235 -14.51 -7.10 -12.59
N TYR A 236 -13.29 -6.70 -12.23
CA TYR A 236 -12.35 -6.05 -13.15
C TYR A 236 -11.14 -6.90 -13.54
N ALA A 237 -10.67 -7.81 -12.69
CA ALA A 237 -9.42 -8.56 -12.88
C ALA A 237 -9.63 -9.96 -13.45
N HIS A 238 -10.65 -10.17 -14.29
CA HIS A 238 -10.88 -11.44 -14.97
C HIS A 238 -9.93 -11.64 -16.17
N GLY A 239 -9.88 -12.88 -16.70
CA GLY A 239 -9.18 -13.18 -17.95
C GLY A 239 -7.66 -12.94 -17.92
N GLY A 240 -7.05 -13.05 -16.74
CA GLY A 240 -5.62 -12.81 -16.55
C GLY A 240 -5.26 -11.35 -16.24
N GLY A 241 -6.25 -10.50 -15.92
CA GLY A 241 -6.02 -9.23 -15.24
C GLY A 241 -5.45 -9.42 -13.84
N LEU A 242 -4.74 -8.42 -13.33
CA LEU A 242 -4.12 -8.43 -12.00
C LEU A 242 -4.82 -7.40 -11.10
N ALA A 243 -5.13 -7.81 -9.87
CA ALA A 243 -5.45 -6.91 -8.77
C ALA A 243 -4.21 -6.69 -7.91
N VAL A 244 -3.92 -5.43 -7.61
CA VAL A 244 -2.82 -5.00 -6.74
C VAL A 244 -3.42 -4.40 -5.47
N ALA A 245 -2.87 -4.73 -4.31
CA ALA A 245 -3.22 -4.10 -3.04
C ALA A 245 -1.98 -3.52 -2.34
N ILE A 246 -2.12 -2.35 -1.72
CA ILE A 246 -1.06 -1.65 -0.98
C ILE A 246 -1.57 -1.33 0.42
N GLY A 247 -0.74 -1.61 1.43
CA GLY A 247 -1.00 -1.27 2.83
C GLY A 247 0.27 -1.31 3.66
N ASP A 248 0.19 -0.80 4.88
CA ASP A 248 1.32 -0.73 5.83
C ASP A 248 1.05 -1.50 7.13
N GLY A 249 -0.23 -1.70 7.46
CA GLY A 249 -0.69 -2.18 8.76
C GLY A 249 -1.15 -3.63 8.77
N ALA A 250 -1.15 -4.25 9.96
CA ALA A 250 -1.62 -5.62 10.13
C ALA A 250 -3.13 -5.77 9.84
N ASN A 251 -3.89 -4.69 10.00
CA ASN A 251 -5.29 -4.56 9.59
C ASN A 251 -5.49 -4.68 8.07
N ASP A 252 -4.45 -4.50 7.26
CA ASP A 252 -4.52 -4.66 5.81
C ASP A 252 -4.26 -6.10 5.36
N LEU A 253 -3.71 -6.96 6.22
CA LEU A 253 -3.32 -8.32 5.84
C LEU A 253 -4.45 -9.11 5.13
N PRO A 254 -5.72 -9.07 5.60
CA PRO A 254 -6.80 -9.73 4.87
C PRO A 254 -7.01 -9.16 3.47
N MET A 255 -6.99 -7.83 3.31
CA MET A 255 -7.12 -7.17 2.01
C MET A 255 -5.95 -7.50 1.07
N LEU A 256 -4.73 -7.48 1.60
CA LEU A 256 -3.50 -7.80 0.88
C LEU A 256 -3.53 -9.26 0.40
N GLY A 257 -4.10 -10.17 1.19
CA GLY A 257 -4.27 -11.58 0.83
C GLY A 257 -5.27 -11.85 -0.31
N GLU A 258 -6.17 -10.90 -0.62
CA GLU A 258 -7.13 -11.04 -1.73
C GLU A 258 -6.56 -10.60 -3.09
N ALA A 259 -5.44 -9.86 -3.09
CA ALA A 259 -4.81 -9.36 -4.30
C ALA A 259 -3.91 -10.41 -4.97
N ASP A 260 -3.74 -10.29 -6.29
CA ASP A 260 -2.77 -11.11 -7.03
C ASP A 260 -1.33 -10.67 -6.72
N ILE A 261 -1.15 -9.38 -6.43
CA ILE A 261 0.12 -8.78 -6.00
C ILE A 261 -0.16 -7.86 -4.81
N SER A 262 0.46 -8.18 -3.67
CA SER A 262 0.39 -7.36 -2.46
C SER A 262 1.70 -6.62 -2.22
N ILE A 263 1.59 -5.36 -1.79
CA ILE A 263 2.73 -4.47 -1.58
C ILE A 263 2.66 -3.88 -0.18
N ALA A 264 3.65 -4.23 0.63
CA ALA A 264 3.90 -3.60 1.91
C ALA A 264 4.59 -2.25 1.67
N TYR A 265 3.92 -1.13 1.95
CA TYR A 265 4.52 0.20 1.82
C TYR A 265 4.92 0.74 3.19
N ARG A 266 6.23 0.91 3.43
CA ARG A 266 6.81 1.36 4.71
C ARG A 266 6.25 0.60 5.92
N ALA A 267 5.93 -0.67 5.68
CA ALA A 267 5.09 -1.47 6.55
C ALA A 267 5.88 -2.07 7.71
N LYS A 268 5.14 -2.50 8.73
CA LYS A 268 5.73 -3.27 9.84
C LYS A 268 6.27 -4.62 9.34
N PRO A 269 7.29 -5.22 9.99
CA PRO A 269 7.92 -6.47 9.55
C PRO A 269 6.94 -7.62 9.28
N VAL A 270 5.87 -7.74 10.09
CA VAL A 270 4.84 -8.77 9.91
C VAL A 270 4.08 -8.62 8.59
N VAL A 271 3.80 -7.38 8.16
CA VAL A 271 3.11 -7.08 6.91
C VAL A 271 4.05 -7.29 5.73
N ARG A 272 5.29 -6.80 5.85
CA ARG A 272 6.35 -7.01 4.88
C ARG A 272 6.56 -8.49 4.56
N ALA A 273 6.58 -9.35 5.57
CA ALA A 273 6.79 -10.78 5.41
C ALA A 273 5.61 -11.50 4.72
N ALA A 274 4.40 -10.93 4.76
CA ALA A 274 3.20 -11.49 4.18
C ALA A 274 2.89 -10.99 2.76
N CYS A 275 3.59 -9.94 2.30
CA CYS A 275 3.35 -9.33 0.98
C CYS A 275 4.20 -9.94 -0.14
N THR A 276 3.73 -9.81 -1.38
CA THR A 276 4.51 -10.19 -2.57
C THR A 276 5.77 -9.34 -2.69
N TYR A 277 5.63 -8.04 -2.49
CA TYR A 277 6.70 -7.05 -2.57
C TYR A 277 6.63 -6.08 -1.40
N ALA A 278 7.71 -5.32 -1.21
CA ALA A 278 7.76 -4.28 -0.21
C ALA A 278 8.60 -3.09 -0.71
N ILE A 279 8.20 -1.90 -0.27
CA ILE A 279 8.84 -0.62 -0.59
C ILE A 279 9.01 0.12 0.73
N ASP A 280 10.24 0.26 1.19
CA ASP A 280 10.59 0.92 2.45
C ASP A 280 11.15 2.33 2.21
N TYR A 281 11.93 2.51 1.14
CA TYR A 281 12.73 3.73 0.94
C TYR A 281 12.12 4.66 -0.12
N CYS A 282 11.65 4.11 -1.23
CA CYS A 282 11.05 4.89 -2.32
C CYS A 282 9.66 5.46 -1.96
N GLY A 283 9.17 6.34 -2.83
CA GLY A 283 7.77 6.74 -2.85
C GLY A 283 6.86 5.67 -3.47
N LEU A 284 5.54 5.87 -3.39
CA LEU A 284 4.52 4.97 -3.93
C LEU A 284 4.65 4.73 -5.44
N ASP A 285 5.23 5.65 -6.20
CA ASP A 285 5.44 5.48 -7.64
C ASP A 285 6.43 4.36 -7.98
N ALA A 286 7.28 3.94 -7.04
CA ALA A 286 8.14 2.77 -7.19
C ALA A 286 7.36 1.45 -7.36
N VAL A 287 6.07 1.43 -7.01
CA VAL A 287 5.18 0.31 -7.34
C VAL A 287 5.17 0.05 -8.85
N VAL A 288 5.17 1.10 -9.67
CA VAL A 288 5.05 0.99 -11.13
C VAL A 288 6.27 0.28 -11.73
N ASN A 289 7.45 0.46 -11.14
CA ASN A 289 8.70 -0.15 -11.61
C ASN A 289 8.69 -1.69 -11.51
N LEU A 290 7.85 -2.24 -10.64
CA LEU A 290 7.64 -3.68 -10.52
C LEU A 290 6.92 -4.25 -11.74
N PHE A 291 6.32 -3.42 -12.59
CA PHE A 291 5.52 -3.81 -13.76
C PHE A 291 6.09 -3.34 -15.10
N ALA A 292 7.27 -2.73 -15.08
CA ALA A 292 7.88 -2.03 -16.22
C ALA A 292 8.71 -2.93 -17.15
#